data_AF-A0A2I8A604-F1
#
_entry.id   AF-A0A2I8A604-F1
#
_cell.length_a   1.000
_cell.length_b   1.000
_cell.length_c   1.000
_cell.angle_alpha   90.00
_cell.angle_beta   90.00
_cell.angle_gamma   90.00
#
_symmetry.space_group_name_H-M   'P 1'
#
loop_
_entity.id
_entity.type
_entity.pdbx_description
1 polymer ?
#
loop_
_entity_poly.entity_id
_entity_poly.type
_entity_poly.pdbx_seq_one_letter_code
_entity_poly.pdbx_strand_id
1 'polypeptide(L)'
;MSEVNYQQPISTVATLMEKYHLGERDFSRAELGDADLQGVNLKGSDLSYADLSTANLSGANLRGTDLSFADLSQANLQNADLRGAMLMSADLRHANLQGAMLEKADCDRTTHFPTNFDPITAGLQNKD
;
A
#
# COMPACT_ATOMS: atom_id res chain seq x y z
N MET A 1 -1.22 -28.83 4.31
CA MET A 1 0.00 -28.22 4.88
C MET A 1 0.61 -27.41 3.76
N SER A 2 0.29 -26.11 3.70
CA SER A 2 0.90 -25.20 2.73
C SER A 2 2.34 -24.99 3.15
N GLU A 3 3.27 -25.29 2.24
CA GLU A 3 4.68 -24.94 2.40
C GLU A 3 4.76 -23.45 2.70
N VAL A 4 5.27 -23.10 3.88
CA VAL A 4 5.66 -21.72 4.16
C VAL A 4 6.84 -21.46 3.25
N ASN A 5 6.58 -20.80 2.13
CA ASN A 5 7.58 -20.47 1.12
C ASN A 5 8.49 -19.40 1.72
N TYR A 6 9.68 -19.79 2.20
CA TYR A 6 10.73 -18.90 2.70
C TYR A 6 11.42 -18.13 1.55
N GLN A 7 10.67 -17.61 0.58
CA GLN A 7 11.26 -16.66 -0.37
C GLN A 7 11.67 -15.43 0.43
N GLN A 8 12.88 -14.93 0.15
CA GLN A 8 13.28 -13.66 0.74
C GLN A 8 12.27 -12.58 0.35
N PRO A 9 11.91 -11.69 1.28
CA PRO A 9 11.01 -10.59 0.97
C PRO A 9 11.54 -9.77 -0.21
N ILE A 10 10.63 -9.26 -1.05
CA ILE A 10 11.00 -8.39 -2.16
C ILE A 10 11.62 -7.11 -1.59
N SER A 11 12.89 -6.87 -1.89
CA SER A 11 13.63 -5.71 -1.33
C SER A 11 14.13 -4.72 -2.39
N THR A 12 13.77 -4.92 -3.66
CA THR A 12 14.13 -3.99 -4.73
C THR A 12 12.96 -3.74 -5.68
N VAL A 13 12.89 -2.52 -6.20
CA VAL A 13 11.91 -2.14 -7.23
C VAL A 13 12.07 -2.99 -8.49
N ALA A 14 13.31 -3.30 -8.89
CA ALA A 14 13.56 -4.11 -10.10
C ALA A 14 12.93 -5.51 -9.97
N THR A 15 13.16 -6.19 -8.85
CA THR A 15 12.60 -7.52 -8.58
C THR A 15 11.08 -7.47 -8.44
N LEU A 16 10.54 -6.44 -7.78
CA LEU A 16 9.09 -6.22 -7.68
C LEU A 16 8.46 -6.15 -9.08
N MET A 17 9.01 -5.30 -9.95
CA MET A 17 8.45 -5.06 -11.27
C MET A 17 8.61 -6.26 -12.20
N GLU A 18 9.74 -6.97 -12.13
CA GLU A 18 9.94 -8.23 -12.86
C GLU A 18 8.87 -9.27 -12.48
N LYS A 19 8.71 -9.52 -11.18
CA LYS A 19 7.73 -10.50 -10.67
C LYS A 19 6.29 -10.10 -10.97
N TYR A 20 5.94 -8.82 -10.81
CA TYR A 20 4.61 -8.32 -11.19
C TYR A 20 4.32 -8.55 -12.67
N HIS A 21 5.31 -8.34 -13.54
CA HIS A 21 5.21 -8.59 -14.98
C HIS A 21 5.03 -10.08 -15.31
N LEU A 22 5.66 -10.97 -14.52
CA LEU A 22 5.48 -12.42 -14.61
C LEU A 22 4.13 -12.91 -14.06
N GLY A 23 3.30 -12.00 -13.53
CA GLY A 23 1.97 -12.31 -13.01
C GLY A 23 1.94 -12.62 -11.51
N GLU A 24 3.08 -12.54 -10.81
CA GLU A 24 3.09 -12.65 -9.35
C GLU A 24 2.35 -11.47 -8.73
N ARG A 25 1.63 -11.73 -7.65
CA ARG A 25 0.89 -10.72 -6.88
C ARG A 25 1.16 -10.80 -5.39
N ASP A 26 1.84 -11.84 -4.92
CA ASP A 26 2.25 -11.94 -3.53
C ASP A 26 3.60 -11.21 -3.35
N PHE A 27 3.53 -10.01 -2.81
CA PHE A 27 4.66 -9.21 -2.35
C PHE A 27 4.49 -8.88 -0.87
N SER A 28 3.80 -9.77 -0.14
CA SER A 28 3.64 -9.61 1.30
C SER A 28 5.01 -9.49 1.96
N ARG A 29 5.11 -8.60 2.95
CA ARG A 29 6.36 -8.31 3.69
C ARG A 29 7.50 -7.75 2.84
N ALA A 30 7.22 -7.18 1.67
CA ALA A 30 8.25 -6.49 0.88
C ALA A 30 8.96 -5.42 1.71
N GLU A 31 10.28 -5.34 1.59
CA GLU A 31 11.15 -4.38 2.28
C GLU A 31 11.50 -3.27 1.28
N LEU A 32 10.58 -2.32 1.09
CA LEU A 32 10.65 -1.26 0.08
C LEU A 32 10.63 0.14 0.71
N GLY A 33 11.13 0.26 1.94
CA GLY A 33 11.37 1.54 2.58
C GLY A 33 12.27 2.43 1.71
N ASP A 34 11.97 3.73 1.66
CA ASP A 34 12.65 4.72 0.80
C ASP A 34 12.60 4.45 -0.72
N ALA A 35 11.88 3.42 -1.20
CA ALA A 35 11.88 3.06 -2.61
C ALA A 35 11.21 4.11 -3.50
N ASP A 36 11.75 4.31 -4.70
CA ASP A 36 11.07 5.08 -5.75
C ASP A 36 10.12 4.18 -6.54
N LEU A 37 8.83 4.28 -6.21
CA LEU A 37 7.72 3.56 -6.82
C LEU A 37 6.78 4.53 -7.54
N GLN A 38 7.30 5.67 -8.01
CA GLN A 38 6.48 6.67 -8.70
C GLN A 38 5.81 6.07 -9.94
N GLY A 39 4.50 6.24 -10.02
CA GLY A 39 3.71 5.83 -11.20
C GLY A 39 3.64 4.33 -11.46
N VAL A 40 4.12 3.48 -10.54
CA VAL A 40 4.08 2.02 -10.73
C VAL A 40 2.64 1.51 -10.79
N ASN A 41 2.45 0.38 -11.44
CA ASN A 41 1.18 -0.34 -11.41
C ASN A 41 1.34 -1.61 -10.59
N LEU A 42 0.70 -1.66 -9.44
CA LEU A 42 0.67 -2.81 -8.53
C LEU A 42 -0.78 -3.23 -8.25
N LYS A 43 -1.72 -2.94 -9.15
CA LYS A 43 -3.14 -3.25 -8.99
C LYS A 43 -3.36 -4.72 -8.59
N GLY A 44 -4.11 -4.92 -7.52
CA GLY A 44 -4.49 -6.24 -7.02
C GLY A 44 -3.36 -7.06 -6.43
N SER A 45 -2.21 -6.45 -6.14
CA SER A 45 -1.12 -7.10 -5.42
C SER A 45 -1.40 -7.16 -3.92
N ASP A 46 -0.86 -8.19 -3.29
CA ASP A 46 -0.70 -8.30 -1.85
C ASP A 46 0.63 -7.64 -1.45
N LEU A 47 0.52 -6.53 -0.71
CA LEU A 47 1.60 -5.80 -0.04
C LEU A 47 1.33 -5.77 1.48
N SER A 48 0.58 -6.74 2.00
CA SER A 48 0.32 -6.83 3.43
C SER A 48 1.64 -6.97 4.19
N TYR A 49 1.74 -6.31 5.34
CA TYR A 49 2.96 -6.24 6.15
C TYR A 49 4.20 -5.65 5.44
N ALA A 50 4.05 -5.04 4.26
CA ALA A 50 5.19 -4.43 3.58
C ALA A 50 5.70 -3.21 4.34
N ASP A 51 7.02 -3.04 4.36
CA ASP A 51 7.65 -1.77 4.67
C ASP A 51 7.67 -0.91 3.40
N LEU A 52 6.82 0.11 3.39
CA LEU A 52 6.76 1.18 2.39
C LEU A 52 6.96 2.54 3.07
N SER A 53 7.58 2.54 4.25
CA SER A 53 7.89 3.77 4.97
C SER A 53 8.73 4.66 4.06
N THR A 54 8.44 5.97 4.07
CA THR A 54 9.11 7.01 3.25
C THR A 54 9.12 6.79 1.73
N ALA A 55 8.51 5.73 1.21
CA ALA A 55 8.53 5.40 -0.21
C ALA A 55 7.81 6.46 -1.06
N ASN A 56 8.31 6.69 -2.28
CA ASN A 56 7.65 7.54 -3.26
C ASN A 56 6.65 6.72 -4.08
N LEU A 57 5.37 6.75 -3.70
CA LEU A 57 4.25 6.10 -4.39
C LEU A 57 3.39 7.10 -5.19
N SER A 58 3.94 8.27 -5.51
CA SER A 58 3.17 9.32 -6.18
C SER A 58 2.66 8.84 -7.54
N GLY A 59 1.36 9.02 -7.79
CA GLY A 59 0.70 8.57 -9.01
C GLY A 59 0.64 7.04 -9.21
N ALA A 60 1.01 6.23 -8.22
CA ALA A 60 0.96 4.78 -8.33
C ALA A 60 -0.49 4.27 -8.45
N ASN A 61 -0.68 3.20 -9.22
CA ASN A 61 -1.95 2.47 -9.29
C ASN A 61 -1.92 1.31 -8.29
N LEU A 62 -2.59 1.52 -7.15
CA LEU A 62 -2.73 0.61 -6.01
C LEU A 62 -4.19 0.15 -5.86
N ARG A 63 -4.95 0.12 -6.95
CA ARG A 63 -6.37 -0.28 -6.88
C ARG A 63 -6.49 -1.72 -6.40
N GLY A 64 -7.32 -1.94 -5.38
CA GLY A 64 -7.58 -3.29 -4.87
C GLY A 64 -6.35 -4.00 -4.30
N THR A 65 -5.28 -3.27 -3.97
CA THR A 65 -4.13 -3.88 -3.28
C THR A 65 -4.47 -4.22 -1.85
N ASP A 66 -3.91 -5.31 -1.33
CA ASP A 66 -3.85 -5.53 0.11
C ASP A 66 -2.67 -4.75 0.68
N LEU A 67 -2.94 -3.74 1.51
CA LEU A 67 -1.95 -2.97 2.27
C LEU A 67 -2.18 -3.14 3.77
N SER A 68 -2.87 -4.21 4.17
CA SER A 68 -3.17 -4.46 5.59
C SER A 68 -1.87 -4.62 6.37
N PHE A 69 -1.77 -3.98 7.52
CA PHE A 69 -0.57 -3.95 8.36
C PHE A 69 0.70 -3.37 7.69
N ALA A 70 0.60 -2.75 6.52
CA ALA A 70 1.75 -2.12 5.88
C ALA A 70 2.18 -0.86 6.64
N ASP A 71 3.49 -0.63 6.69
CA ASP A 71 4.03 0.66 7.10
C ASP A 71 4.09 1.58 5.88
N LEU A 72 3.22 2.57 5.84
CA LEU A 72 3.18 3.65 4.83
C LEU A 72 3.53 4.99 5.50
N SER A 73 4.16 4.96 6.68
CA SER A 73 4.44 6.17 7.43
C SER A 73 5.39 7.05 6.62
N GLN A 74 5.06 8.34 6.53
CA GLN A 74 5.79 9.32 5.72
C GLN A 74 5.85 9.03 4.20
N ALA A 75 5.12 8.03 3.68
CA ALA A 75 5.11 7.73 2.25
C ALA A 75 4.49 8.88 1.44
N ASN A 76 4.99 9.10 0.23
CA ASN A 76 4.39 10.05 -0.72
C ASN A 76 3.35 9.33 -1.59
N LEU A 77 2.06 9.46 -1.24
CA LEU A 77 0.93 8.87 -1.98
C LEU A 77 0.20 9.92 -2.83
N GLN A 78 0.85 11.04 -3.14
CA GLN A 78 0.24 12.12 -3.91
C GLN A 78 -0.32 11.60 -5.23
N ASN A 79 -1.61 11.86 -5.50
CA ASN A 79 -2.32 11.40 -6.70
C ASN A 79 -2.35 9.87 -6.92
N ALA A 80 -2.00 9.05 -5.92
CA ALA A 80 -2.09 7.60 -6.04
C ALA A 80 -3.55 7.12 -6.12
N ASP A 81 -3.79 6.04 -6.85
CA ASP A 81 -5.10 5.40 -6.96
C ASP A 81 -5.19 4.20 -6.02
N LEU A 82 -5.80 4.40 -4.85
CA LEU A 82 -6.00 3.39 -3.80
C LEU A 82 -7.46 2.89 -3.76
N ARG A 83 -8.25 3.14 -4.80
CA ARG A 83 -9.67 2.76 -4.79
C ARG A 83 -9.84 1.26 -4.60
N GLY A 84 -10.62 0.90 -3.58
CA GLY A 84 -10.86 -0.50 -3.21
C GLY A 84 -9.66 -1.21 -2.55
N ALA A 85 -8.59 -0.51 -2.20
CA ALA A 85 -7.48 -1.09 -1.44
C ALA A 85 -7.91 -1.46 -0.02
N MET A 86 -7.23 -2.44 0.57
CA MET A 86 -7.41 -2.83 1.98
C MET A 86 -6.32 -2.17 2.82
N LEU A 87 -6.70 -1.29 3.75
CA LEU A 87 -5.79 -0.51 4.60
C LEU A 87 -5.91 -0.88 6.09
N MET A 88 -6.52 -2.03 6.40
CA MET A 88 -6.75 -2.44 7.79
C MET A 88 -5.44 -2.50 8.58
N SER A 89 -5.41 -1.85 9.74
CA SER A 89 -4.20 -1.72 10.58
C SER A 89 -2.97 -1.10 9.89
N ALA A 90 -3.11 -0.48 8.71
CA ALA A 90 -2.00 0.17 8.04
C ALA A 90 -1.60 1.47 8.77
N ASP A 91 -0.31 1.79 8.74
CA ASP A 91 0.21 3.04 9.29
C ASP A 91 0.46 4.07 8.18
N LEU A 92 -0.41 5.06 8.04
CA LEU A 92 -0.28 6.19 7.12
C LEU A 92 0.08 7.48 7.86
N ARG A 93 0.60 7.43 9.09
CA ARG A 93 0.99 8.65 9.82
C ARG A 93 2.00 9.45 8.99
N HIS A 94 1.73 10.74 8.85
CA HIS A 94 2.56 11.67 8.07
C HIS A 94 2.65 11.38 6.56
N ALA A 95 1.88 10.43 6.02
CA ALA A 95 1.84 10.20 4.59
C ALA A 95 1.24 11.40 3.84
N ASN A 96 1.75 11.69 2.65
CA ASN A 96 1.16 12.70 1.77
C ASN A 96 0.01 12.09 0.96
N LEU A 97 -1.23 12.33 1.38
CA LEU A 97 -2.44 11.86 0.69
C LEU A 97 -3.06 12.91 -0.25
N GLN A 98 -2.34 13.98 -0.59
CA GLN A 98 -2.88 15.03 -1.47
C GLN A 98 -3.30 14.45 -2.83
N GLY A 99 -4.59 14.55 -3.14
CA GLY A 99 -5.14 14.06 -4.41
C GLY A 99 -5.21 12.53 -4.52
N ALA A 100 -4.88 11.78 -3.46
CA ALA A 100 -5.04 10.33 -3.45
C ALA A 100 -6.53 9.95 -3.59
N MET A 101 -6.83 8.97 -4.43
CA MET A 101 -8.18 8.44 -4.62
C MET A 101 -8.39 7.24 -3.70
N LEU A 102 -9.20 7.39 -2.66
CA LEU A 102 -9.42 6.40 -1.60
C LEU A 102 -10.84 5.82 -1.61
N GLU A 103 -11.64 6.12 -2.62
CA GLU A 103 -13.04 5.70 -2.65
C GLU A 103 -13.16 4.18 -2.59
N LYS A 104 -14.00 3.71 -1.65
CA LYS A 104 -14.23 2.29 -1.37
C LYS A 104 -13.02 1.53 -0.84
N ALA A 105 -11.93 2.21 -0.47
CA ALA A 105 -10.87 1.56 0.29
C ALA A 105 -11.39 1.20 1.69
N ASP A 106 -10.96 0.07 2.20
CA ASP A 106 -11.40 -0.46 3.50
C ASP A 106 -10.41 -0.05 4.59
N CYS A 107 -10.91 0.46 5.71
CA CYS A 107 -10.12 0.76 6.90
C CYS A 107 -10.82 0.26 8.16
N ASP A 108 -10.11 0.27 9.27
CA ASP A 108 -10.62 -0.08 10.60
C ASP A 108 -10.13 0.92 11.67
N ARG A 109 -10.54 0.73 12.92
CA ARG A 109 -10.16 1.56 14.07
C ARG A 109 -8.67 1.55 14.38
N THR A 110 -7.90 0.66 13.77
CA THR A 110 -6.46 0.52 13.96
C THR A 110 -5.66 1.10 12.79
N THR A 111 -6.35 1.56 11.74
CA THR A 111 -5.72 2.25 10.62
C THR A 111 -5.33 3.66 11.07
N HIS A 112 -4.04 4.01 10.94
CA HIS A 112 -3.53 5.30 11.40
C HIS A 112 -3.40 6.28 10.24
N PHE A 113 -4.25 7.30 10.19
CA PHE A 113 -4.20 8.33 9.14
C PHE A 113 -3.33 9.55 9.52
N PRO A 114 -2.96 10.41 8.55
CA PRO A 114 -2.39 11.73 8.84
C PRO A 114 -3.30 12.57 9.75
N THR A 115 -2.70 13.53 10.48
CA THR A 115 -3.49 14.48 11.27
C THR A 115 -4.40 15.30 10.36
N ASN A 116 -5.63 15.56 10.81
CA ASN A 116 -6.69 16.26 10.06
C ASN A 116 -7.16 15.56 8.78
N PHE A 117 -6.81 14.29 8.56
CA PHE A 117 -7.43 13.49 7.51
C PHE A 117 -8.78 12.94 8.00
N ASP A 118 -9.84 13.17 7.22
CA ASP A 118 -11.16 12.63 7.49
C ASP A 118 -11.45 11.47 6.51
N PRO A 119 -11.38 10.20 6.97
CA PRO A 119 -11.59 9.04 6.12
C PRO A 119 -13.01 8.94 5.56
N ILE A 120 -14.01 9.52 6.24
CA ILE A 120 -15.40 9.51 5.79
C ILE A 120 -15.53 10.39 4.55
N THR A 121 -14.97 11.61 4.60
CA THR A 121 -15.03 12.54 3.46
C THR A 121 -14.20 12.06 2.27
N ALA A 122 -13.14 11.29 2.52
CA ALA A 122 -12.33 10.65 1.48
C ALA A 122 -12.99 9.41 0.85
N GLY A 123 -14.16 8.98 1.34
CA GLY A 123 -14.93 7.89 0.76
C GLY A 123 -14.46 6.48 1.15
N LEU A 124 -13.70 6.34 2.23
CA LEU A 124 -13.33 5.04 2.78
C LEU A 124 -14.54 4.34 3.42
N GLN A 125 -14.45 3.02 3.51
CA GLN A 125 -15.40 2.17 4.19
C GLN A 125 -14.79 1.70 5.51
N ASN A 126 -15.46 2.02 6.62
CA ASN A 126 -15.08 1.45 7.90
C ASN A 126 -15.61 0.01 8.02
N LYS A 127 -14.73 -0.94 8.40
CA LYS A 127 -15.00 -2.37 8.58
C LYS A 127 -14.96 -2.83 10.04
N ASP A 128 -14.99 -1.91 10.99
CA ASP A 128 -15.13 -2.18 12.43
C ASP A 128 -16.40 -2.99 12.79
#